data_AF-F9PAC2-F1
#
_entry.id   AF-F9PAC2-F1
#
_cell.length_a   1.000
_cell.length_b   1.000
_cell.length_c   1.000
_cell.angle_alpha   90.00
_cell.angle_beta   90.00
_cell.angle_gamma   90.00
#
_symmetry.space_group_name_H-M   'P 1'
#
loop_
_entity.id
_entity.type
_entity.pdbx_description
1 polymer ?
#
loop_
_entity_poly.entity_id
_entity_poly.type
_entity_poly.pdbx_seq_one_letter_code
_entity_poly.pdbx_strand_id
1 'polypeptide(L)'
;MEHVPSHFFRKATLKNSERFGTEELARIEGEMLEAREKSANLEYEIFMRIREEAGKYIKRLQSLAQTLATIDVLQSFAAVAEKQRFVRPEFIERPSIEIDKGRHAVVEKVMGAQTYIPNSISMDENVNVQLITGPNMSGKSTYMRQLAIIVIMAQMGSYVSAESAQLPIFDAIFTRIGAADDLVSGQSTFMVEMMEANHAISQATEHSLILFDELGRGTATYDGMALAQAIIEYIHNRTGAKTLFATHYHELTDLSTSLTQLENVHVATLEKMGK
;
A
#
# COMPACT_ATOMS: atom_id res chain seq x y z
N MET A 1 -10.47 -30.89 70.59
CA MET A 1 -11.07 -29.64 71.10
C MET A 1 -10.63 -29.31 72.53
N GLU A 2 -10.23 -30.27 73.37
CA GLU A 2 -9.88 -30.01 74.80
C GLU A 2 -8.63 -29.13 75.06
N HIS A 3 -7.77 -28.90 74.06
CA HIS A 3 -6.56 -28.07 74.22
C HIS A 3 -6.66 -26.67 73.60
N VAL A 4 -7.81 -26.28 73.04
CA VAL A 4 -8.00 -24.95 72.45
C VAL A 4 -8.74 -24.06 73.46
N PRO A 5 -8.20 -22.89 73.85
CA PRO A 5 -8.85 -22.03 74.84
C PRO A 5 -10.24 -21.58 74.39
N SER A 6 -11.16 -21.42 75.35
CA SER A 6 -12.59 -21.13 75.09
C SER A 6 -12.88 -19.81 74.36
N HIS A 7 -11.93 -18.86 74.37
CA HIS A 7 -12.05 -17.58 73.67
C HIS A 7 -11.68 -17.66 72.17
N PHE A 8 -11.27 -18.83 71.68
CA PHE A 8 -11.07 -19.09 70.25
C PHE A 8 -12.33 -19.69 69.64
N PHE A 9 -12.83 -19.08 68.56
CA PHE A 9 -13.90 -19.64 67.75
C PHE A 9 -13.35 -20.21 66.44
N ARG A 10 -13.95 -21.30 65.96
CA ARG A 10 -13.49 -21.98 64.74
C ARG A 10 -13.91 -21.20 63.49
N LYS A 11 -12.96 -20.85 62.63
CA LYS A 11 -13.17 -20.12 61.36
C LYS A 11 -13.30 -21.04 60.15
N ALA A 12 -12.49 -22.09 60.05
CA ALA A 12 -12.53 -23.03 58.94
C ALA A 12 -11.93 -24.39 59.34
N THR A 13 -12.46 -25.47 58.77
CA THR A 13 -11.89 -26.82 58.90
C THR A 13 -11.30 -27.24 57.56
N LEU A 14 -10.03 -27.62 57.56
CA LEU A 14 -9.28 -28.15 56.43
C LEU A 14 -9.07 -29.66 56.62
N LYS A 15 -8.68 -30.36 55.56
CA LYS A 15 -8.53 -31.83 55.54
C LYS A 15 -7.66 -32.40 56.69
N ASN A 16 -6.64 -31.65 57.12
CA ASN A 16 -5.70 -32.05 58.17
C ASN A 16 -5.53 -31.01 59.30
N SER A 17 -6.33 -29.94 59.34
CA SER A 17 -6.16 -28.87 60.35
C SER A 17 -7.42 -28.03 60.54
N GLU A 18 -7.53 -27.36 61.69
CA GLU A 18 -8.59 -26.40 61.98
C GLU A 18 -7.98 -25.00 62.16
N ARG A 19 -8.62 -23.99 61.58
CA ARG A 19 -8.27 -22.57 61.75
C ARG A 19 -9.22 -21.94 62.76
N PHE A 20 -8.66 -21.23 63.73
CA PHE A 20 -9.41 -20.53 64.77
C PHE A 20 -9.13 -19.02 64.69
N GLY A 21 -10.10 -18.22 65.13
CA GLY A 21 -9.95 -16.79 65.36
C GLY A 21 -10.26 -16.44 66.81
N THR A 22 -9.92 -15.23 67.22
CA THR A 22 -10.38 -14.61 68.47
C THR A 22 -11.18 -13.36 68.12
N GLU A 23 -12.00 -12.87 69.05
CA GLU A 23 -12.75 -11.62 68.85
C GLU A 23 -11.80 -10.45 68.55
N GLU A 24 -10.65 -10.39 69.24
CA GLU A 24 -9.61 -9.38 69.00
C GLU A 24 -9.01 -9.47 67.59
N LEU A 25 -8.67 -10.67 67.13
CA LEU A 25 -8.15 -10.88 65.77
C LEU A 25 -9.20 -10.53 64.69
N ALA A 26 -10.47 -10.85 64.94
CA ALA A 26 -11.56 -10.49 64.02
C ALA A 26 -11.77 -8.97 63.93
N ARG A 27 -11.64 -8.25 65.05
CA ARG A 27 -11.69 -6.78 65.06
C ARG A 27 -10.54 -6.17 64.26
N ILE A 28 -9.30 -6.63 64.48
CA ILE A 28 -8.13 -6.14 63.74
C ILE A 28 -8.26 -6.46 62.23
N GLU A 29 -8.72 -7.66 61.88
CA GLU A 29 -8.95 -8.03 60.48
C GLU A 29 -10.01 -7.13 59.81
N GLY A 30 -11.07 -6.77 60.52
CA GLY A 30 -12.07 -5.80 60.07
C GLY A 30 -11.48 -4.41 59.84
N GLU A 31 -10.75 -3.88 60.82
CA GLU A 31 -10.04 -2.59 60.71
C GLU A 31 -9.04 -2.57 59.55
N MET A 32 -8.29 -3.66 59.35
CA MET A 32 -7.34 -3.80 58.25
C MET A 32 -8.03 -3.87 56.88
N LEU A 33 -9.17 -4.57 56.78
CA LEU A 33 -9.92 -4.68 55.54
C LEU A 33 -10.52 -3.31 55.15
N GLU A 34 -11.12 -2.60 56.12
CA GLU A 34 -11.65 -1.26 55.91
C GLU A 34 -10.55 -0.26 55.52
N ALA A 35 -9.38 -0.31 56.19
CA ALA A 35 -8.25 0.54 55.83
C ALA A 35 -7.73 0.26 54.42
N ARG A 36 -7.69 -1.01 53.99
CA ARG A 36 -7.32 -1.38 52.61
C ARG A 36 -8.30 -0.84 51.58
N GLU A 37 -9.60 -0.97 51.85
CA GLU A 37 -10.63 -0.43 50.97
C GLU A 37 -10.53 1.09 50.85
N LYS A 38 -10.38 1.80 51.98
CA LYS A 38 -10.15 3.25 52.00
C LYS A 38 -8.90 3.66 51.24
N SER A 39 -7.81 2.91 51.39
CA SER A 39 -6.56 3.16 50.66
C SER A 39 -6.75 3.02 49.15
N ALA A 40 -7.41 1.95 48.71
CA ALA A 40 -7.66 1.71 47.27
C ALA A 40 -8.58 2.78 46.67
N ASN A 41 -9.62 3.20 47.39
CA ASN A 41 -10.52 4.27 46.95
C ASN A 41 -9.77 5.60 46.82
N LEU A 42 -8.95 5.96 47.81
CA LEU A 42 -8.15 7.18 47.77
C LEU A 42 -7.13 7.16 46.61
N GLU A 43 -6.51 6.01 46.36
CA GLU A 43 -5.59 5.82 45.22
C GLU A 43 -6.31 6.05 43.88
N TYR A 44 -7.50 5.47 43.72
CA TYR A 44 -8.31 5.67 42.51
C TYR A 44 -8.73 7.15 42.34
N GLU A 45 -9.13 7.82 43.41
CA GLU A 45 -9.45 9.26 43.38
C GLU A 45 -8.24 10.11 42.98
N ILE A 46 -7.05 9.80 43.50
CA ILE A 46 -5.80 10.47 43.09
C ILE A 46 -5.51 10.20 41.61
N PHE A 47 -5.61 8.95 41.16
CA PHE A 47 -5.40 8.58 39.76
C PHE A 47 -6.36 9.32 38.81
N MET A 48 -7.64 9.40 39.17
CA MET A 48 -8.65 10.12 38.39
C MET A 48 -8.33 11.61 38.29
N ARG A 49 -7.89 12.25 39.39
CA ARG A 49 -7.44 13.65 39.36
C ARG A 49 -6.23 13.85 38.45
N ILE A 50 -5.26 12.94 38.48
CA ILE A 50 -4.10 12.97 37.56
C ILE A 50 -4.57 12.84 36.10
N ARG A 51 -5.52 11.93 35.83
CA ARG A 51 -6.07 11.74 34.48
C ARG A 51 -6.78 12.99 33.97
N GLU A 52 -7.57 13.65 34.82
CA GLU A 52 -8.24 14.91 34.47
C GLU A 52 -7.23 16.03 34.19
N GLU A 53 -6.19 16.15 35.02
CA GLU A 53 -5.12 17.14 34.82
C GLU A 53 -4.35 16.87 33.53
N ALA A 54 -3.95 15.62 33.27
CA ALA A 54 -3.33 15.21 32.01
C ALA A 54 -4.25 15.46 30.80
N GLY A 55 -5.55 15.24 30.97
CA GLY A 55 -6.59 15.46 29.96
C GLY A 55 -6.62 16.89 29.42
N LYS A 56 -6.29 17.88 30.25
CA LYS A 56 -6.21 19.30 29.84
C LYS A 56 -5.16 19.54 28.74
N TYR A 57 -4.17 18.66 28.61
CA TYR A 57 -3.06 18.79 27.66
C TYR A 57 -3.20 17.92 26.40
N ILE A 58 -4.32 17.21 26.21
CA ILE A 58 -4.53 16.29 25.07
C ILE A 58 -4.22 16.97 23.73
N LYS A 59 -4.75 18.17 23.48
CA LYS A 59 -4.53 18.90 22.22
C LYS A 59 -3.05 19.18 21.97
N ARG A 60 -2.30 19.56 23.01
CA ARG A 60 -0.86 19.83 22.93
C ARG A 60 -0.09 18.54 22.66
N LEU A 61 -0.45 17.43 23.32
CA LEU A 61 0.17 16.13 23.12
C LEU A 61 -0.08 15.58 21.71
N GLN A 62 -1.29 15.74 21.17
CA GLN A 62 -1.62 15.35 19.79
C GLN A 62 -0.83 16.17 18.77
N SER A 63 -0.71 17.48 18.96
CA SER A 63 0.10 18.34 18.09
C SER A 63 1.59 17.96 18.13
N LEU A 64 2.13 17.64 19.32
CA LEU A 64 3.49 17.14 19.47
C LEU A 64 3.67 15.81 18.75
N ALA A 65 2.74 14.86 18.93
CA ALA A 65 2.77 13.56 18.28
C ALA A 65 2.75 13.70 16.75
N GLN A 66 1.91 14.57 16.20
CA GLN A 66 1.86 14.84 14.77
C GLN A 66 3.18 15.42 14.26
N THR A 67 3.79 16.35 15.01
CA THR A 67 5.07 16.95 14.64
C THR A 67 6.19 15.90 14.62
N LEU A 68 6.26 15.05 15.65
CA LEU A 68 7.24 13.96 15.72
C LEU A 68 7.03 12.94 14.60
N ALA A 69 5.77 12.57 14.31
CA ALA A 69 5.44 11.66 13.21
C ALA A 69 5.86 12.23 11.85
N THR A 70 5.65 13.53 11.61
CA THR A 70 6.09 14.19 10.37
C THR A 70 7.62 14.16 10.25
N ILE A 71 8.36 14.44 11.32
CA ILE A 71 9.83 14.38 11.32
C ILE A 71 10.30 12.95 11.04
N ASP A 72 9.69 11.95 11.69
CA ASP A 72 10.04 10.53 11.52
C ASP A 72 9.85 10.06 10.07
N VAL A 73 8.72 10.42 9.44
CA VAL A 73 8.45 10.09 8.03
C VAL A 73 9.47 10.76 7.10
N LEU A 74 9.73 12.06 7.26
CA LEU A 74 10.68 12.79 6.41
C LEU A 74 12.11 12.27 6.57
N GLN A 75 12.52 11.94 7.79
CA GLN A 75 13.83 11.35 8.09
C GLN A 75 13.95 9.94 7.49
N SER A 76 12.88 9.14 7.56
CA SER A 76 12.81 7.82 6.93
C SER A 76 12.94 7.90 5.40
N PHE A 77 12.26 8.85 4.75
CA PHE A 77 12.41 9.09 3.31
C PHE A 77 13.84 9.47 2.95
N ALA A 78 14.47 10.39 3.69
CA ALA A 78 15.86 10.79 3.45
C ALA A 78 16.84 9.61 3.62
N ALA A 79 16.68 8.80 4.67
CA ALA A 79 17.54 7.65 4.93
C ALA A 79 17.42 6.57 3.83
N VAL A 80 16.20 6.31 3.34
CA VAL A 80 15.99 5.39 2.22
C VAL A 80 16.58 5.96 0.94
N ALA A 81 16.37 7.26 0.68
CA ALA A 81 16.87 7.92 -0.53
C ALA A 81 18.40 7.87 -0.62
N GLU A 82 19.09 8.18 0.48
CA GLU A 82 20.55 8.11 0.56
C GLU A 82 21.05 6.68 0.35
N LYS A 83 20.46 5.71 1.07
CA LYS A 83 20.89 4.31 1.01
C LYS A 83 20.67 3.66 -0.36
N GLN A 84 19.56 3.99 -1.02
CA GLN A 84 19.15 3.38 -2.30
C GLN A 84 19.45 4.27 -3.52
N ARG A 85 20.10 5.43 -3.31
CA ARG A 85 20.40 6.43 -4.36
C ARG A 85 19.15 6.83 -5.14
N PHE A 86 18.09 7.18 -4.42
CA PHE A 86 16.90 7.76 -5.03
C PHE A 86 17.13 9.24 -5.31
N VAL A 87 16.40 9.75 -6.30
CA VAL A 87 16.54 11.11 -6.80
C VAL A 87 15.27 11.90 -6.53
N ARG A 88 15.42 13.22 -6.34
CA ARG A 88 14.27 14.10 -6.15
C ARG A 88 13.53 14.20 -7.50
N PRO A 89 12.23 13.85 -7.58
CA PRO A 89 11.47 14.04 -8.80
C PRO A 89 11.16 15.52 -9.02
N GLU A 90 10.90 15.88 -10.27
CA GLU A 90 10.41 17.20 -10.68
C GLU A 90 8.98 17.08 -11.19
N PHE A 91 8.09 17.96 -10.69
CA PHE A 91 6.73 18.04 -11.19
C PHE A 91 6.64 19.10 -12.29
N ILE A 92 6.00 18.73 -13.39
CA ILE A 92 5.83 19.57 -14.57
C ILE A 92 4.35 19.73 -14.91
N GLU A 93 3.96 20.89 -15.43
CA GLU A 93 2.56 21.21 -15.78
C GLU A 93 2.10 20.50 -17.06
N ARG A 94 3.04 20.26 -17.97
CA ARG A 94 2.76 19.59 -19.25
C ARG A 94 2.53 18.09 -19.02
N PRO A 95 1.59 17.44 -19.74
CA PRO A 95 1.27 16.03 -19.57
C PRO A 95 2.36 15.16 -20.24
N SER A 96 3.55 15.10 -19.65
CA SER A 96 4.65 14.26 -20.13
C SER A 96 5.32 13.51 -18.99
N ILE A 97 5.74 12.27 -19.25
CA ILE A 97 6.47 11.41 -18.33
C ILE A 97 7.89 11.25 -18.87
N GLU A 98 8.91 11.62 -18.09
CA GLU A 98 10.31 11.36 -18.42
C GLU A 98 11.01 10.75 -17.21
N ILE A 99 11.29 9.45 -17.27
CA ILE A 99 12.03 8.71 -16.23
C ILE A 99 13.27 8.13 -16.89
N ASP A 100 14.45 8.51 -16.42
CA ASP A 100 15.69 7.90 -16.86
C ASP A 100 16.12 6.78 -15.90
N LYS A 101 16.38 5.59 -16.44
CA LYS A 101 16.81 4.38 -15.72
C LYS A 101 16.04 4.18 -14.43
N GLY A 102 14.72 4.23 -14.54
CA GLY A 102 13.81 3.90 -13.46
C GLY A 102 13.98 2.44 -13.03
N ARG A 103 13.72 2.19 -11.75
CA ARG A 103 13.86 0.86 -11.12
C ARG A 103 12.63 0.58 -10.28
N HIS A 104 12.17 -0.67 -10.28
CA HIS A 104 11.10 -1.07 -9.37
C HIS A 104 11.67 -1.25 -7.94
N ALA A 105 11.41 -0.28 -7.05
CA ALA A 105 12.02 -0.20 -5.71
C ALA A 105 11.98 -1.50 -4.88
N VAL A 106 10.89 -2.26 -4.94
CA VAL A 106 10.77 -3.56 -4.24
C VAL A 106 11.57 -4.68 -4.94
N VAL A 107 11.38 -4.86 -6.25
CA VAL A 107 12.02 -5.94 -7.02
C VAL A 107 13.55 -5.75 -7.04
N GLU A 108 14.04 -4.52 -7.21
CA GLU A 108 15.47 -4.19 -7.14
C GLU A 108 16.09 -4.67 -5.81
N LYS A 109 15.41 -4.39 -4.69
CA LYS A 109 15.88 -4.77 -3.36
C LYS A 109 15.92 -6.29 -3.14
N VAL A 110 14.97 -7.02 -3.73
CA VAL A 110 14.89 -8.49 -3.61
C VAL A 110 15.90 -9.19 -4.53
N MET A 111 16.06 -8.72 -5.77
CA MET A 111 16.99 -9.33 -6.75
C MET A 111 18.44 -8.90 -6.56
N GLY A 112 18.67 -7.77 -5.87
CA GLY A 112 19.96 -7.11 -5.76
C GLY A 112 20.22 -6.16 -6.95
N ALA A 113 20.78 -4.99 -6.64
CA ALA A 113 21.01 -3.91 -7.61
C ALA A 113 21.88 -4.29 -8.82
N GLN A 114 22.73 -5.31 -8.69
CA GLN A 114 23.59 -5.77 -9.81
C GLN A 114 22.84 -6.63 -10.83
N THR A 115 21.68 -7.17 -10.47
CA THR A 115 20.90 -8.09 -11.32
C THR A 115 19.75 -7.37 -12.02
N TYR A 116 19.21 -6.32 -11.41
CA TYR A 116 18.08 -5.57 -11.95
C TYR A 116 18.53 -4.68 -13.11
N ILE A 117 17.78 -4.71 -14.22
CA ILE A 117 18.03 -3.86 -15.39
C ILE A 117 17.12 -2.63 -15.29
N PRO A 118 17.66 -1.41 -15.11
CA PRO A 118 16.87 -0.19 -15.10
C PRO A 118 16.22 0.07 -16.47
N ASN A 119 15.02 0.65 -16.47
CA ASN A 119 14.27 0.99 -17.69
C ASN A 119 13.85 2.46 -17.68
N SER A 120 14.12 3.16 -18.78
CA SER A 120 13.65 4.52 -18.99
C SER A 120 12.23 4.51 -19.55
N ILE A 121 11.43 5.51 -19.19
CA ILE A 121 10.05 5.71 -19.63
C ILE A 121 9.95 7.13 -20.18
N SER A 122 9.55 7.28 -21.43
CA SER A 122 9.36 8.59 -22.07
C SER A 122 8.01 8.61 -22.77
N MET A 123 7.10 9.46 -22.33
CA MET A 123 5.84 9.74 -22.99
C MET A 123 5.68 11.25 -23.04
N ASP A 124 5.91 11.86 -24.20
CA ASP A 124 5.77 13.30 -24.36
C ASP A 124 4.29 13.72 -24.41
N GLU A 125 4.02 15.00 -24.67
CA GLU A 125 2.67 15.55 -24.78
C GLU A 125 1.86 14.95 -25.94
N ASN A 126 2.54 14.37 -26.94
CA ASN A 126 1.93 13.75 -28.11
C ASN A 126 1.74 12.25 -27.95
N VAL A 127 2.34 11.60 -26.96
CA VAL A 127 2.20 10.16 -26.70
C VAL A 127 1.31 9.92 -25.49
N ASN A 128 0.07 9.50 -25.73
CA ASN A 128 -0.88 9.18 -24.67
C ASN A 128 -0.92 7.68 -24.36
N VAL A 129 -0.68 6.83 -25.36
CA VAL A 129 -0.72 5.38 -25.18
C VAL A 129 0.63 4.78 -25.56
N GLN A 130 1.24 4.02 -24.66
CA GLN A 130 2.32 3.10 -25.00
C GLN A 130 1.79 1.68 -25.02
N LEU A 131 1.81 1.07 -26.21
CA LEU A 131 1.46 -0.33 -26.40
C LEU A 131 2.72 -1.18 -26.19
N ILE A 132 2.73 -1.97 -25.11
CA ILE A 132 3.87 -2.77 -24.68
C ILE A 132 3.68 -4.21 -25.15
N THR A 133 4.60 -4.68 -25.99
CA THR A 133 4.62 -6.06 -26.48
C THR A 133 5.85 -6.82 -26.00
N GLY A 134 5.77 -8.15 -26.03
CA GLY A 134 6.88 -9.03 -25.71
C GLY A 134 6.44 -10.33 -25.04
N PRO A 135 7.33 -11.33 -24.93
CA PRO A 135 7.01 -12.64 -24.37
C PRO A 135 6.46 -12.58 -22.94
N ASN A 136 5.79 -13.64 -22.49
CA ASN A 136 5.48 -13.82 -21.07
C ASN A 136 6.78 -13.75 -20.24
N MET A 137 6.68 -13.25 -19.01
CA MET A 137 7.82 -13.09 -18.08
C MET A 137 8.95 -12.15 -18.56
N SER A 138 8.77 -11.41 -19.66
CA SER A 138 9.75 -10.41 -20.12
C SER A 138 9.87 -9.20 -19.20
N GLY A 139 8.89 -8.97 -18.31
CA GLY A 139 8.92 -7.85 -17.35
C GLY A 139 7.95 -6.71 -17.67
N LYS A 140 7.02 -6.87 -18.63
CA LYS A 140 5.97 -5.89 -18.94
C LYS A 140 5.21 -5.40 -17.69
N SER A 141 4.70 -6.33 -16.88
CA SER A 141 3.98 -6.01 -15.64
C SER A 141 4.88 -5.30 -14.62
N THR A 142 6.17 -5.67 -14.55
CA THR A 142 7.16 -5.02 -13.68
C THR A 142 7.44 -3.60 -14.12
N TYR A 143 7.55 -3.34 -15.43
CA TYR A 143 7.73 -2.02 -16.02
C TYR A 143 6.54 -1.10 -15.73
N MET A 144 5.31 -1.60 -15.88
CA MET A 144 4.11 -0.82 -15.54
C MET A 144 4.00 -0.53 -14.04
N ARG A 145 4.22 -1.53 -13.18
CA ARG A 145 4.22 -1.36 -11.72
C ARG A 145 5.33 -0.41 -11.25
N GLN A 146 6.48 -0.41 -11.92
CA GLN A 146 7.55 0.54 -11.67
C GLN A 146 7.06 1.98 -11.84
N LEU A 147 6.41 2.30 -12.97
CA LEU A 147 5.86 3.65 -13.19
C LEU A 147 4.86 4.03 -12.09
N ALA A 148 3.92 3.14 -11.77
CA ALA A 148 2.92 3.38 -10.72
C ALA A 148 3.56 3.72 -9.38
N ILE A 149 4.56 2.94 -8.96
CA ILE A 149 5.26 3.14 -7.69
C ILE A 149 6.04 4.44 -7.70
N ILE A 150 6.73 4.78 -8.80
CA ILE A 150 7.46 6.04 -8.93
C ILE A 150 6.51 7.23 -8.79
N VAL A 151 5.35 7.20 -9.46
CA VAL A 151 4.33 8.26 -9.35
C VAL A 151 3.81 8.39 -7.92
N ILE A 152 3.45 7.28 -7.28
CA ILE A 152 2.97 7.28 -5.89
C ILE A 152 4.04 7.87 -4.96
N MET A 153 5.29 7.40 -5.06
CA MET A 153 6.40 7.89 -4.23
C MET A 153 6.64 9.39 -4.43
N ALA A 154 6.61 9.87 -5.67
CA ALA A 154 6.76 11.28 -5.99
C ALA A 154 5.65 12.13 -5.35
N GLN A 155 4.38 11.75 -5.56
CA GLN A 155 3.22 12.49 -5.04
C GLN A 155 3.04 12.37 -3.51
N MET A 156 3.64 11.36 -2.89
CA MET A 156 3.80 11.29 -1.42
C MET A 156 4.85 12.26 -0.87
N GLY A 157 5.66 12.90 -1.73
CA GLY A 157 6.74 13.79 -1.34
C GLY A 157 8.08 13.07 -1.05
N SER A 158 8.24 11.83 -1.50
CA SER A 158 9.48 11.07 -1.38
C SER A 158 10.40 11.24 -2.60
N TYR A 159 11.65 10.80 -2.45
CA TYR A 159 12.57 10.60 -3.57
C TYR A 159 12.20 9.30 -4.31
N VAL A 160 12.53 9.19 -5.59
CA VAL A 160 12.13 8.08 -6.45
C VAL A 160 13.31 7.26 -6.98
N SER A 161 13.05 6.00 -7.30
CA SER A 161 14.04 5.04 -7.81
C SER A 161 14.32 5.22 -9.31
N ALA A 162 15.12 6.24 -9.66
CA ALA A 162 15.55 6.56 -11.02
C ALA A 162 16.92 7.26 -11.03
N GLU A 163 17.48 7.57 -12.20
CA GLU A 163 18.58 8.55 -12.34
C GLU A 163 18.04 9.98 -12.51
N SER A 164 16.90 10.15 -13.17
CA SER A 164 16.10 11.38 -13.18
C SER A 164 14.61 11.05 -13.38
N ALA A 165 13.72 11.90 -12.88
CA ALA A 165 12.28 11.74 -13.06
C ALA A 165 11.57 13.10 -13.15
N GLN A 166 10.89 13.34 -14.27
CA GLN A 166 9.95 14.44 -14.48
C GLN A 166 8.56 13.84 -14.73
N LEU A 167 7.57 14.28 -13.96
CA LEU A 167 6.22 13.71 -13.97
C LEU A 167 5.17 14.82 -13.89
N PRO A 168 3.99 14.66 -14.51
CA PRO A 168 2.86 15.51 -14.18
C PRO A 168 2.29 15.06 -12.83
N ILE A 169 1.38 15.86 -12.28
CA ILE A 169 0.55 15.43 -11.15
C ILE A 169 -0.61 14.63 -11.71
N PHE A 170 -0.70 13.36 -11.32
CA PHE A 170 -1.82 12.49 -11.66
C PHE A 170 -2.93 12.61 -10.63
N ASP A 171 -4.18 12.70 -11.09
CA ASP A 171 -5.36 12.74 -10.22
C ASP A 171 -5.78 11.35 -9.72
N ALA A 172 -5.54 10.32 -10.53
CA ALA A 172 -5.84 8.93 -10.24
C ALA A 172 -4.90 7.97 -11.00
N ILE A 173 -4.70 6.79 -10.41
CA ILE A 173 -4.01 5.66 -11.06
C ILE A 173 -5.01 4.51 -11.16
N PHE A 174 -5.35 4.12 -12.39
CA PHE A 174 -6.20 2.97 -12.67
C PHE A 174 -5.35 1.80 -13.10
N THR A 175 -5.56 0.63 -12.50
CA THR A 175 -4.75 -0.55 -12.79
C THR A 175 -5.60 -1.79 -13.02
N ARG A 176 -5.28 -2.52 -14.09
CA ARG A 176 -5.66 -3.91 -14.30
C ARG A 176 -4.37 -4.69 -14.56
N ILE A 177 -3.61 -4.99 -13.50
CA ILE A 177 -2.33 -5.70 -13.62
C ILE A 177 -2.39 -7.02 -12.84
N GLY A 178 -3.09 -8.00 -13.43
CA GLY A 178 -3.27 -9.35 -12.90
C GLY A 178 -4.08 -9.43 -11.60
N ALA A 179 -5.00 -10.38 -11.51
CA ALA A 179 -5.68 -10.72 -10.27
C ALA A 179 -4.92 -11.86 -9.58
N ALA A 180 -4.73 -11.77 -8.26
CA ALA A 180 -4.83 -12.99 -7.47
C ALA A 180 -6.31 -13.40 -7.55
N ASP A 181 -6.57 -14.64 -7.97
CA ASP A 181 -7.94 -15.11 -8.19
C ASP A 181 -8.81 -14.84 -6.96
N ASP A 182 -9.78 -13.93 -7.08
CA ASP A 182 -10.80 -13.74 -6.06
C ASP A 182 -11.85 -14.84 -6.22
N LEU A 183 -11.45 -16.06 -5.83
CA LEU A 183 -12.27 -17.28 -5.88
C LEU A 183 -13.54 -17.17 -5.02
N VAL A 184 -13.68 -16.12 -4.21
CA VAL A 184 -14.72 -15.97 -3.19
C VAL A 184 -15.95 -15.22 -3.72
N SER A 185 -15.84 -14.46 -4.81
CA SER A 185 -16.91 -13.54 -5.27
C SER A 185 -18.02 -14.17 -6.13
N GLY A 186 -17.83 -15.39 -6.64
CA GLY A 186 -18.80 -16.04 -7.54
C GLY A 186 -19.00 -15.33 -8.89
N GLN A 187 -18.18 -14.33 -9.22
CA GLN A 187 -18.19 -13.61 -10.49
C GLN A 187 -17.15 -14.24 -11.45
N SER A 188 -17.43 -14.24 -12.75
CA SER A 188 -16.44 -14.67 -13.77
C SER A 188 -15.25 -13.72 -13.78
N THR A 189 -14.03 -14.26 -13.85
CA THR A 189 -12.79 -13.47 -13.92
C THR A 189 -12.80 -12.46 -15.07
N PHE A 190 -13.35 -12.85 -16.22
CA PHE A 190 -13.52 -11.96 -17.37
C PHE A 190 -14.49 -10.81 -17.08
N MET A 191 -15.56 -11.06 -16.34
CA MET A 191 -16.52 -10.01 -16.00
C MET A 191 -15.92 -8.99 -15.03
N VAL A 192 -15.18 -9.44 -14.03
CA VAL A 192 -14.45 -8.54 -13.11
C VAL A 192 -13.44 -7.70 -13.88
N GLU A 193 -12.69 -8.32 -14.79
CA GLU A 193 -11.74 -7.63 -15.67
C GLU A 193 -12.43 -6.54 -16.51
N MET A 194 -13.59 -6.83 -17.12
CA MET A 194 -14.35 -5.85 -17.89
C MET A 194 -14.96 -4.74 -17.01
N MET A 195 -15.37 -5.05 -15.78
CA MET A 195 -15.85 -4.03 -14.83
C MET A 195 -14.72 -3.09 -14.39
N GLU A 196 -13.52 -3.62 -14.13
CA GLU A 196 -12.32 -2.83 -13.80
C GLU A 196 -11.91 -1.93 -14.97
N ALA A 197 -11.88 -2.47 -16.20
CA ALA A 197 -11.60 -1.70 -17.40
C ALA A 197 -12.65 -0.61 -17.64
N ASN A 198 -13.94 -0.93 -17.51
CA ASN A 198 -15.03 0.04 -17.65
C ASN A 198 -14.96 1.14 -16.59
N HIS A 199 -14.63 0.80 -15.35
CA HIS A 199 -14.43 1.79 -14.29
C HIS A 199 -13.29 2.76 -14.65
N ALA A 200 -12.16 2.23 -15.12
CA ALA A 200 -11.02 3.04 -15.53
C ALA A 200 -11.38 3.99 -16.69
N ILE A 201 -11.94 3.49 -17.79
CA ILE A 201 -12.24 4.36 -18.96
C ILE A 201 -13.40 5.33 -18.72
N SER A 202 -14.28 5.08 -17.75
CA SER A 202 -15.42 5.96 -17.42
C SER A 202 -15.08 7.04 -16.40
N GLN A 203 -14.06 6.83 -15.56
CA GLN A 203 -13.66 7.78 -14.51
C GLN A 203 -12.35 8.50 -14.81
N ALA A 204 -11.50 7.94 -15.67
CA ALA A 204 -10.23 8.56 -16.02
C ALA A 204 -10.44 9.91 -16.70
N THR A 205 -9.61 10.87 -16.32
CA THR A 205 -9.46 12.17 -16.96
C THR A 205 -8.19 12.19 -17.80
N GLU A 206 -7.93 13.27 -18.54
CA GLU A 206 -6.67 13.48 -19.24
C GLU A 206 -5.44 13.54 -18.30
N HIS A 207 -5.67 13.78 -17.00
CA HIS A 207 -4.65 13.80 -15.96
C HIS A 207 -4.50 12.47 -15.21
N SER A 208 -5.19 11.41 -15.63
CA SER A 208 -5.09 10.09 -15.01
C SER A 208 -3.98 9.24 -15.63
N LEU A 209 -3.50 8.26 -14.86
CA LEU A 209 -2.61 7.19 -15.32
C LEU A 209 -3.38 5.88 -15.42
N ILE A 210 -3.39 5.22 -16.57
CA ILE A 210 -4.04 3.93 -16.79
C ILE A 210 -3.00 2.85 -17.08
N LEU A 211 -3.06 1.72 -16.39
CA LEU A 211 -2.15 0.59 -16.57
C LEU A 211 -2.96 -0.68 -16.82
N PHE A 212 -2.93 -1.19 -18.04
CA PHE A 212 -3.64 -2.40 -18.43
C PHE A 212 -2.66 -3.50 -18.83
N ASP A 213 -2.80 -4.67 -18.21
CA ASP A 213 -1.97 -5.84 -18.47
C ASP A 213 -2.83 -6.97 -19.03
N GLU A 214 -2.62 -7.28 -20.31
CA GLU A 214 -3.15 -8.45 -20.98
C GLU A 214 -4.70 -8.52 -21.00
N LEU A 215 -5.32 -7.36 -21.21
CA LEU A 215 -6.77 -7.24 -21.29
C LEU A 215 -7.34 -8.06 -22.47
N GLY A 216 -8.44 -8.78 -22.24
CA GLY A 216 -9.14 -9.58 -23.24
C GLY A 216 -8.75 -11.06 -23.29
N ARG A 217 -7.80 -11.52 -22.45
CA ARG A 217 -7.36 -12.92 -22.43
C ARG A 217 -8.43 -13.93 -22.00
N GLY A 218 -9.45 -13.50 -21.24
CA GLY A 218 -10.47 -14.38 -20.67
C GLY A 218 -11.58 -14.83 -21.64
N THR A 219 -11.51 -14.46 -22.92
CA THR A 219 -12.54 -14.74 -23.94
C THR A 219 -11.94 -15.25 -25.25
N ALA A 220 -12.77 -15.49 -26.27
CA ALA A 220 -12.32 -15.90 -27.59
C ALA A 220 -11.32 -14.89 -28.17
N THR A 221 -10.27 -15.37 -28.84
CA THR A 221 -9.13 -14.54 -29.28
C THR A 221 -9.55 -13.30 -30.07
N TYR A 222 -10.46 -13.46 -31.02
CA TYR A 222 -10.95 -12.34 -31.85
C TYR A 222 -11.79 -11.35 -31.04
N ASP A 223 -12.63 -11.82 -30.14
CA ASP A 223 -13.45 -10.97 -29.28
C ASP A 223 -12.58 -10.18 -28.30
N GLY A 224 -11.58 -10.85 -27.70
CA GLY A 224 -10.62 -10.23 -26.79
C GLY A 224 -9.76 -9.16 -27.46
N MET A 225 -9.27 -9.46 -28.67
CA MET A 225 -8.52 -8.49 -29.47
C MET A 225 -9.38 -7.29 -29.89
N ALA A 226 -10.61 -7.52 -30.35
CA ALA A 226 -11.54 -6.45 -30.72
C ALA A 226 -11.88 -5.55 -29.53
N LEU A 227 -12.09 -6.13 -28.35
CA LEU A 227 -12.30 -5.37 -27.11
C LEU A 227 -11.08 -4.54 -26.72
N ALA A 228 -9.88 -5.14 -26.72
CA ALA A 228 -8.65 -4.44 -26.41
C ALA A 228 -8.41 -3.27 -27.38
N GLN A 229 -8.61 -3.49 -28.69
CA GLN A 229 -8.55 -2.45 -29.70
C GLN A 229 -9.54 -1.32 -29.43
N ALA A 230 -10.82 -1.64 -29.21
CA ALA A 230 -11.85 -0.63 -28.96
C ALA A 230 -11.55 0.21 -27.71
N ILE A 231 -10.98 -0.40 -26.67
CA ILE A 231 -10.58 0.29 -25.44
C ILE A 231 -9.38 1.22 -25.69
N ILE A 232 -8.37 0.76 -26.43
CA ILE A 232 -7.22 1.59 -26.82
C ILE A 232 -7.69 2.80 -27.64
N GLU A 233 -8.54 2.57 -28.65
CA GLU A 233 -9.12 3.62 -29.48
C GLU A 233 -9.96 4.61 -28.65
N TYR A 234 -10.73 4.12 -27.68
CA TYR A 234 -11.52 4.98 -26.80
C TYR A 234 -10.63 5.88 -25.93
N ILE A 235 -9.62 5.30 -25.28
CA ILE A 235 -8.67 6.06 -24.46
C ILE A 235 -7.97 7.12 -25.31
N HIS A 236 -7.46 6.74 -26.48
CA HIS A 236 -6.79 7.63 -27.41
C HIS A 236 -7.70 8.78 -27.89
N ASN A 237 -8.91 8.46 -28.36
CA ASN A 237 -9.77 9.44 -29.04
C ASN A 237 -10.65 10.27 -28.09
N ARG A 238 -10.90 9.79 -26.86
CA ARG A 238 -11.86 10.40 -25.93
C ARG A 238 -11.24 10.79 -24.60
N THR A 239 -10.46 9.92 -23.98
CA THR A 239 -9.95 10.14 -22.61
C THR A 239 -8.68 11.00 -22.60
N GLY A 240 -7.71 10.71 -23.47
CA GLY A 240 -6.42 11.39 -23.50
C GLY A 240 -5.48 11.08 -22.32
N ALA A 241 -5.84 10.14 -21.44
CA ALA A 241 -5.03 9.75 -20.28
C ALA A 241 -3.72 9.07 -20.68
N LYS A 242 -2.66 9.29 -19.88
CA LYS A 242 -1.42 8.52 -20.02
C LYS A 242 -1.67 7.06 -19.72
N THR A 243 -1.36 6.19 -20.68
CA THR A 243 -1.74 4.79 -20.62
C THR A 243 -0.57 3.89 -21.02
N LEU A 244 -0.22 2.95 -20.14
CA LEU A 244 0.60 1.79 -20.51
C LEU A 244 -0.32 0.60 -20.72
N PHE A 245 -0.32 0.07 -21.94
CA PHE A 245 -1.15 -1.07 -22.33
C PHE A 245 -0.25 -2.23 -22.73
N ALA A 246 -0.09 -3.24 -21.88
CA ALA A 246 0.62 -4.45 -22.23
C ALA A 246 -0.32 -5.48 -22.88
N THR A 247 0.10 -6.05 -24.01
CA THR A 247 -0.71 -7.01 -24.77
C THR A 247 0.11 -8.18 -25.30
N HIS A 248 -0.58 -9.28 -25.62
CA HIS A 248 -0.06 -10.42 -26.38
C HIS A 248 -0.55 -10.44 -27.83
N TYR A 249 -1.54 -9.61 -28.16
CA TYR A 249 -2.05 -9.45 -29.52
C TYR A 249 -1.05 -8.60 -30.30
N HIS A 250 -0.22 -9.24 -31.11
CA HIS A 250 0.79 -8.56 -31.91
C HIS A 250 0.14 -7.71 -33.00
N GLU A 251 -1.04 -8.13 -33.46
CA GLU A 251 -1.89 -7.44 -34.43
C GLU A 251 -2.27 -6.02 -33.99
N LEU A 252 -2.31 -5.74 -32.67
CA LEU A 252 -2.62 -4.40 -32.17
C LEU A 252 -1.48 -3.39 -32.43
N THR A 253 -0.28 -3.84 -32.78
CA THR A 253 0.84 -2.92 -33.10
C THR A 253 0.57 -2.08 -34.34
N ASP A 254 -0.26 -2.55 -35.27
CA ASP A 254 -0.70 -1.82 -36.46
C ASP A 254 -1.51 -0.57 -36.10
N LEU A 255 -2.09 -0.48 -34.89
CA LEU A 255 -2.82 0.70 -34.44
C LEU A 255 -1.94 1.96 -34.38
N SER A 256 -0.62 1.82 -34.22
CA SER A 256 0.31 2.96 -34.28
C SER A 256 0.30 3.68 -35.64
N THR A 257 -0.18 3.02 -36.70
CA THR A 257 -0.30 3.63 -38.03
C THR A 257 -1.51 4.56 -38.16
N SER A 258 -2.56 4.35 -37.36
CA SER A 258 -3.81 5.11 -37.39
C SER A 258 -4.01 6.02 -36.18
N LEU A 259 -3.47 5.64 -35.02
CA LEU A 259 -3.56 6.37 -33.77
C LEU A 259 -2.27 7.18 -33.53
N THR A 260 -2.32 8.47 -33.84
CA THR A 260 -1.12 9.35 -33.85
C THR A 260 -0.49 9.56 -32.48
N GLN A 261 -1.21 9.31 -31.39
CA GLN A 261 -0.71 9.41 -30.01
C GLN A 261 -0.43 8.05 -29.38
N LEU A 262 -0.33 7.00 -30.19
CA LEU A 262 0.04 5.65 -29.76
C LEU A 262 1.47 5.33 -30.22
N GLU A 263 2.30 4.90 -29.27
CA GLU A 263 3.66 4.42 -29.53
C GLU A 263 3.78 2.93 -29.18
N ASN A 264 4.48 2.17 -30.02
CA ASN A 264 4.82 0.79 -29.73
C ASN A 264 6.16 0.68 -28.99
N VAL A 265 6.15 0.03 -27.84
CA VAL A 265 7.34 -0.31 -27.05
C VAL A 265 7.44 -1.83 -26.94
N HIS A 266 8.65 -2.37 -26.99
CA HIS A 266 8.89 -3.80 -26.87
C HIS A 266 9.96 -4.09 -25.82
N VAL A 267 9.76 -5.16 -25.07
CA VAL A 267 10.79 -5.62 -24.13
C VAL A 267 11.83 -6.43 -24.88
N ALA A 268 13.08 -5.96 -24.90
CA ALA A 268 14.17 -6.65 -25.56
C ALA A 268 14.49 -7.98 -24.86
N THR A 269 14.50 -9.07 -25.62
CA THR A 269 15.02 -10.38 -25.17
C THR A 269 16.43 -10.57 -25.71
N LEU A 270 17.42 -10.58 -24.81
CA LEU A 270 18.77 -11.02 -25.16
C LEU A 270 18.81 -12.54 -25.08
N GLU A 271 18.84 -13.22 -26.23
CA GLU A 271 19.13 -14.65 -26.28
C GLU A 271 20.56 -14.89 -25.78
N LYS A 272 20.68 -15.44 -24.57
CA LYS A 272 21.98 -15.83 -24.01
C LYS A 272 22.23 -17.30 -24.34
N MET A 273 22.91 -17.52 -25.46
CA MET A 273 23.31 -18.83 -26.02
C MET A 273 22.13 -19.69 -26.50
N GLY A 274 21.85 -19.66 -27.81
CA GLY A 274 20.78 -20.41 -28.47
C GLY A 274 20.65 -21.88 -28.04
N LYS A 275 19.80 -22.12 -27.04
CA LYS A 275 19.14 -23.37 -26.67
C LYS A 275 17.81 -23.06 -26.00
#